data_AF-A0AA90H6L6-F1
#
_entry.id   AF-A0AA90H6L6-F1
#
_cell.length_a   1.000
_cell.length_b   1.000
_cell.length_c   1.000
_cell.angle_alpha   90.00
_cell.angle_beta   90.00
_cell.angle_gamma   90.00
#
_symmetry.space_group_name_H-M   'P 1'
#
loop_
_entity.id
_entity.type
_entity.pdbx_description
1 polymer ?
#
loop_
_entity_poly.entity_id
_entity_poly.type
_entity_poly.pdbx_seq_one_letter_code
_entity_poly.pdbx_strand_id
1 'polypeptide(L)'
;MNGIPVYPYRLAPPGLATRRQLRAAGLRPGGADPVAEVRWRSRKARHTGGFRFALLYDTTRALPVRPMIPGRWRAVAAAMTARRTCPTCRTDRGYVIPTSLGTCVPCADRPDA
;
A
#
# COMPACT_ATOMS: atom_id res chain seq x y z
N MET A 1 13.04 18.47 21.78
CA MET A 1 12.35 17.64 20.77
C MET A 1 11.39 18.53 20.02
N ASN A 2 11.81 19.07 18.87
CA ASN A 2 10.95 19.94 18.08
C ASN A 2 10.08 19.05 17.20
N GLY A 3 8.76 19.04 17.46
CA GLY A 3 7.80 18.34 16.62
C GLY A 3 7.72 18.95 15.22
N ILE A 4 7.34 18.15 14.23
CA ILE A 4 7.05 18.66 12.89
C ILE A 4 5.84 19.62 12.94
N PRO A 5 5.82 20.71 12.16
CA PRO A 5 4.68 21.61 12.08
C PRO A 5 3.36 20.89 11.81
N VAL A 6 2.30 21.30 12.51
CA VAL A 6 0.95 20.75 12.33
C VAL A 6 0.04 21.86 11.80
N TYR A 7 -0.49 21.66 10.61
CA TYR A 7 -1.40 22.60 9.94
C TYR A 7 -2.86 22.17 10.07
N PRO A 8 -3.81 23.11 10.14
CA PRO A 8 -5.23 22.80 9.99
C PRO A 8 -5.55 22.28 8.59
N TYR A 9 -6.71 21.63 8.44
CA TYR A 9 -7.16 21.10 7.16
C TYR A 9 -7.18 22.17 6.07
N ARG A 10 -6.51 21.89 4.95
CA ARG A 10 -6.37 22.79 3.77
C ARG A 10 -5.61 24.10 4.03
N LEU A 11 -4.92 24.24 5.16
CA LEU A 11 -4.10 25.42 5.50
C LEU A 11 -2.60 25.11 5.55
N ALA A 12 -2.15 24.02 4.91
CA ALA A 12 -0.72 23.79 4.72
C ALA A 12 -0.17 24.76 3.67
N PRO A 13 1.05 25.29 3.85
CA PRO A 13 1.69 26.14 2.86
C PRO A 13 1.90 25.39 1.53
N PRO A 14 2.01 26.11 0.41
CA PRO A 14 2.36 25.51 -0.88
C PRO A 14 3.74 24.83 -0.80
N GLY A 15 4.00 23.90 -1.72
CA GLY A 15 5.22 23.09 -1.71
C GLY A 15 5.15 21.86 -0.81
N LEU A 16 4.02 21.64 -0.13
CA LEU A 16 3.76 20.45 0.68
C LEU A 16 2.62 19.62 0.08
N ALA A 17 2.82 18.31 0.05
CA ALA A 17 1.82 17.37 -0.43
C ALA A 17 1.73 16.13 0.45
N THR A 18 0.51 15.62 0.63
CA THR A 18 0.30 14.30 1.21
C THR A 18 0.82 13.22 0.26
N ARG A 19 1.17 12.05 0.80
CA ARG A 19 1.59 10.88 -0.01
C ARG A 19 0.58 10.54 -1.13
N ARG A 20 -0.72 10.74 -0.86
CA ARG A 20 -1.78 10.53 -1.86
C ARG A 20 -1.75 11.57 -2.97
N GLN A 21 -1.56 12.85 -2.65
CA GLN A 21 -1.42 13.92 -3.64
C GLN A 21 -0.17 13.73 -4.51
N LEU A 22 0.97 13.36 -3.91
CA LEU A 22 2.17 13.00 -4.67
C LEU A 22 1.88 11.84 -5.64
N ARG A 23 1.20 10.78 -5.17
CA ARG A 23 0.88 9.63 -6.03
C ARG A 23 -0.03 10.00 -7.20
N ALA A 24 -1.01 10.88 -6.98
CA ALA A 24 -1.87 11.39 -8.05
C ALA A 24 -1.08 12.19 -9.10
N ALA A 25 -0.01 12.86 -8.69
CA ALA A 25 0.92 13.56 -9.57
C ALA A 25 2.02 12.66 -10.19
N GLY A 26 1.95 11.33 -10.02
CA GLY A 26 3.01 10.42 -10.51
C GLY A 26 4.32 10.50 -9.71
N LEU A 27 4.30 11.09 -8.52
CA LEU A 27 5.44 11.28 -7.64
C LEU A 27 5.39 10.37 -6.40
N ARG A 28 6.53 10.22 -5.73
CA ARG A 28 6.71 9.57 -4.43
C ARG A 28 7.61 10.44 -3.53
N PRO A 29 7.54 10.31 -2.20
CA PRO A 29 8.41 11.05 -1.27
C PRO A 29 9.93 10.84 -1.42
N GLY A 30 10.38 10.00 -2.36
CA GLY A 30 11.81 9.76 -2.57
C GLY A 30 12.50 8.90 -1.51
N GLY A 31 11.91 8.75 -0.31
CA GLY A 31 12.59 8.26 0.89
C GLY A 31 12.80 9.36 1.94
N ALA A 32 12.34 10.58 1.67
CA ALA A 32 12.35 11.68 2.62
C ALA A 32 11.34 11.43 3.76
N ASP A 33 11.74 11.86 4.96
CA ASP A 33 10.86 11.96 6.11
C ASP A 33 9.80 13.03 5.92
N PRO A 34 8.63 12.88 6.57
CA PRO A 34 7.60 13.90 6.56
C PRO A 34 8.12 15.18 7.24
N VAL A 35 7.83 16.32 6.61
CA VAL A 35 8.28 17.64 7.09
C VAL A 35 7.19 18.39 7.85
N ALA A 36 5.93 17.95 7.74
CA ALA A 36 4.80 18.50 8.46
C ALA A 36 3.64 17.49 8.51
N GLU A 37 2.59 17.85 9.23
CA GLU A 37 1.33 17.11 9.30
C GLU A 37 0.16 18.06 9.05
N VAL A 38 -0.90 17.59 8.41
CA VAL A 38 -2.21 18.23 8.46
C VAL A 38 -3.11 17.46 9.43
N ARG A 39 -3.73 18.13 10.40
CA ARG A 39 -4.58 17.52 11.43
C ARG A 39 -5.91 18.24 11.56
N TRP A 40 -7.01 17.50 11.68
CA TRP A 40 -8.34 18.11 11.84
C TRP A 40 -9.36 17.21 12.54
N ARG A 41 -10.35 17.84 13.18
CA ARG A 41 -11.48 17.12 13.79
C ARG A 41 -12.37 16.53 12.71
N SER A 42 -12.78 15.28 12.90
CA SER A 42 -13.62 14.56 11.93
C SER A 42 -14.54 13.59 12.64
N ARG A 43 -15.85 13.67 12.35
CA ARG A 43 -16.85 12.69 12.82
C ARG A 43 -16.51 11.25 12.41
N LYS A 44 -15.83 11.07 11.27
CA LYS A 44 -15.39 9.75 10.78
C LYS A 44 -14.27 9.12 11.64
N ALA A 45 -13.62 9.89 12.51
CA ALA A 45 -12.53 9.44 13.37
C ALA A 45 -12.95 9.36 14.85
N ARG A 46 -14.26 9.31 15.16
CA ARG A 46 -14.75 9.21 16.55
C ARG A 46 -14.16 8.02 17.31
N HIS A 47 -14.00 6.88 16.66
CA HIS A 47 -13.41 5.67 17.23
C HIS A 47 -11.88 5.77 17.48
N THR A 48 -11.23 6.82 16.99
CA THR A 48 -9.77 7.05 17.06
C THR A 48 -9.43 8.41 17.68
N GLY A 49 -10.26 8.91 18.58
CA GLY A 49 -10.01 10.17 19.31
C GLY A 49 -10.51 11.44 18.61
N GLY A 50 -11.27 11.31 17.53
CA GLY A 50 -11.98 12.42 16.87
C GLY A 50 -11.14 13.23 15.89
N PHE A 51 -9.89 12.84 15.63
CA PHE A 51 -8.98 13.51 14.73
C PHE A 51 -8.57 12.63 13.56
N ARG A 52 -8.45 13.24 12.38
CA ARG A 52 -7.72 12.67 11.25
C ARG A 52 -6.44 13.45 11.06
N PHE A 53 -5.44 12.76 10.55
CA PHE A 53 -4.21 13.38 10.12
C PHE A 53 -3.71 12.84 8.79
N ALA A 54 -2.83 13.60 8.15
CA ALA A 54 -2.01 13.13 7.06
C ALA A 54 -0.63 13.77 7.11
N LEU A 55 0.39 12.97 6.86
CA LEU A 55 1.77 13.45 6.75
C LEU A 55 1.96 14.19 5.43
N LEU A 56 2.72 15.29 5.51
CA LEU A 56 3.07 16.16 4.42
C LEU A 56 4.55 16.01 4.09
N TYR A 57 4.84 15.97 2.80
CA TYR A 57 6.17 15.83 2.23
C TYR A 57 6.45 17.02 1.33
N ASP A 58 7.72 17.40 1.28
CA ASP A 58 8.21 18.43 0.38
C ASP A 58 8.11 17.96 -1.08
N THR A 59 7.41 18.73 -1.92
CA THR A 59 7.22 18.40 -3.33
C THR A 59 8.49 18.55 -4.15
N THR A 60 9.42 19.43 -3.75
CA THR A 60 10.68 19.68 -4.47
C THR A 60 11.64 18.49 -4.36
N ARG A 61 11.53 17.73 -3.27
CA ARG A 61 12.31 16.51 -3.00
C ARG A 61 11.60 15.24 -3.48
N ALA A 62 10.41 15.37 -4.05
CA ALA A 62 9.66 14.25 -4.56
C ALA A 62 10.31 13.70 -5.84
N LEU A 63 10.30 12.37 -5.98
CA LEU A 63 10.84 11.69 -7.15
C LEU A 63 9.71 11.05 -7.94
N PRO A 64 9.87 10.82 -9.25
CA PRO A 64 8.94 10.01 -10.01
C PRO A 64 8.68 8.65 -9.34
N VAL A 65 7.44 8.18 -9.43
CA VAL A 65 7.10 6.81 -9.04
C VAL A 65 7.97 5.86 -9.85
N ARG A 66 8.56 4.86 -9.16
CA ARG A 66 9.38 3.85 -9.83
C ARG A 66 8.50 3.14 -10.87
N PRO A 67 8.87 3.17 -12.16
CA PRO A 67 8.10 2.49 -13.18
C PRO A 67 8.11 0.98 -12.91
N MET A 68 7.08 0.31 -13.43
CA MET A 68 7.06 -1.13 -13.46
C MET A 68 8.05 -1.60 -14.53
N ILE A 69 9.04 -2.39 -14.13
CA ILE A 69 10.08 -2.90 -15.04
C ILE A 69 9.84 -4.39 -15.31
N PRO A 70 10.33 -4.94 -16.44
CA PRO A 70 10.15 -6.36 -16.77
C PRO A 70 10.55 -7.32 -15.64
N GLY A 71 11.64 -7.03 -14.91
CA GLY A 71 12.05 -7.83 -13.75
C GLY A 71 10.99 -7.89 -12.63
N ARG A 72 10.28 -6.79 -12.38
CA ARG A 72 9.19 -6.77 -11.39
C ARG A 72 7.96 -7.51 -11.89
N TRP A 73 7.66 -7.43 -13.19
CA TRP A 73 6.57 -8.23 -13.79
C TRP A 73 6.83 -9.73 -13.62
N ARG A 74 8.05 -10.18 -13.91
CA ARG A 74 8.46 -11.58 -13.68
C ARG A 74 8.33 -11.99 -12.22
N ALA A 75 8.76 -11.14 -11.28
CA ALA A 75 8.63 -11.43 -9.85
C ALA A 75 7.16 -11.55 -9.40
N VAL A 76 6.28 -10.67 -9.88
CA VAL A 76 4.84 -10.74 -9.59
C VAL A 76 4.23 -12.01 -10.20
N ALA A 77 4.56 -12.34 -11.45
CA ALA A 77 4.09 -13.55 -12.10
C ALA A 77 4.54 -14.82 -11.35
N ALA A 78 5.82 -14.88 -10.94
CA ALA A 78 6.34 -15.99 -10.15
C ALA A 78 5.64 -16.11 -8.78
N ALA A 79 5.43 -14.99 -8.09
CA ALA A 79 4.70 -14.97 -6.82
C ALA A 79 3.24 -15.41 -6.96
N MET A 80 2.58 -15.03 -8.05
CA MET A 80 1.22 -15.47 -8.35
C MET A 80 1.17 -16.96 -8.70
N THR A 81 2.11 -17.45 -9.51
CA THR A 81 2.22 -18.88 -9.83
C THR A 81 2.36 -19.70 -8.56
N ALA A 82 3.26 -19.32 -7.66
CA ALA A 82 3.45 -20.02 -6.38
C ALA A 82 2.17 -20.05 -5.50
N ARG A 83 1.37 -18.97 -5.52
CA ARG A 83 0.11 -18.88 -4.78
C ARG A 83 -1.05 -19.66 -5.41
N ARG A 84 -0.94 -20.01 -6.69
CA ARG A 84 -1.99 -20.71 -7.45
C ARG A 84 -1.67 -22.19 -7.68
N THR A 85 -0.39 -22.57 -7.56
CA THR A 85 0.05 -23.96 -7.65
C THR A 85 -0.23 -24.69 -6.36
N CYS A 86 -1.04 -25.74 -6.45
CA CYS A 86 -1.38 -26.59 -5.32
C CYS A 86 -0.16 -27.41 -4.85
N PRO A 87 0.16 -27.44 -3.54
CA PRO A 87 1.27 -28.26 -3.05
C PRO A 87 0.99 -29.76 -3.17
N THR A 88 -0.28 -30.18 -3.14
CA THR A 88 -0.69 -31.60 -3.23
C THR A 88 -0.61 -32.12 -4.66
N CYS A 89 -1.34 -31.52 -5.60
CA CYS A 89 -1.43 -32.02 -6.97
C CYS A 89 -0.49 -31.31 -7.96
N ARG A 90 0.26 -30.29 -7.52
CA ARG A 90 1.23 -29.50 -8.31
C ARG A 90 0.66 -28.80 -9.54
N THR A 91 -0.65 -28.61 -9.60
CA THR A 91 -1.33 -27.91 -10.70
C THR A 91 -1.61 -26.46 -10.34
N ASP A 92 -1.36 -25.54 -11.29
CA ASP A 92 -1.88 -24.17 -11.21
C ASP A 92 -3.39 -24.18 -11.39
N ARG A 93 -4.13 -23.69 -10.39
CA ARG A 93 -5.60 -23.66 -10.39
C ARG A 93 -6.20 -22.41 -11.02
N GLY A 94 -5.40 -21.42 -11.39
CA GLY A 94 -5.85 -20.13 -11.91
C GLY A 94 -6.40 -19.18 -10.85
N TYR A 95 -6.60 -19.63 -9.61
CA TYR A 95 -7.01 -18.83 -8.46
C TYR A 95 -6.01 -18.93 -7.30
N VAL A 96 -5.95 -17.91 -6.43
CA VAL A 96 -5.10 -17.94 -5.24
C VAL A 96 -5.66 -18.96 -4.25
N ILE A 97 -4.85 -19.95 -3.92
CA ILE A 97 -5.25 -21.04 -3.04
C ILE A 97 -5.53 -20.49 -1.63
N PRO A 98 -6.69 -20.81 -1.01
CA PRO A 98 -7.01 -20.37 0.34
C PRO A 98 -6.00 -20.88 1.37
N THR A 99 -5.48 -19.99 2.20
CA THR A 99 -4.53 -20.36 3.27
C THR A 99 -5.17 -21.23 4.35
N SER A 100 -6.49 -21.16 4.54
CA SER A 100 -7.24 -21.99 5.49
C SER A 100 -7.27 -23.47 5.11
N LEU A 101 -7.21 -23.78 3.81
CA LEU A 101 -7.20 -25.15 3.31
C LEU A 101 -5.78 -25.68 3.14
N GLY A 102 -4.79 -24.80 2.94
CA GLY A 102 -3.40 -25.18 2.66
C GLY A 102 -3.18 -25.88 1.31
N THR A 103 -4.27 -26.25 0.62
CA THR A 103 -4.31 -26.92 -0.68
C THR A 103 -5.46 -26.36 -1.50
N CYS A 104 -5.51 -26.71 -2.79
CA CYS A 104 -6.61 -26.28 -3.64
C CYS A 104 -7.93 -26.93 -3.22
N VAL A 105 -9.05 -26.24 -3.54
CA VAL A 105 -10.40 -26.70 -3.20
C VAL A 105 -10.65 -28.16 -3.65
N PRO A 106 -10.33 -28.58 -4.89
CA PRO A 106 -10.52 -29.99 -5.28
C PRO A 106 -9.76 -31.01 -4.43
N CYS A 107 -8.54 -30.69 -3.98
CA CYS A 107 -7.76 -31.60 -3.13
C CYS A 107 -8.26 -31.60 -1.67
N ALA A 108 -8.82 -30.49 -1.21
CA ALA A 108 -9.45 -30.42 0.11
C ALA A 108 -10.78 -31.20 0.14
N ASP A 109 -11.55 -31.12 -0.96
CA ASP A 109 -12.85 -31.80 -1.09
C ASP A 109 -12.70 -33.30 -1.37
N ARG A 110 -11.57 -33.72 -1.97
CA ARG A 110 -11.27 -35.13 -2.31
C ARG A 110 -9.81 -35.47 -1.99
N PRO A 111 -9.48 -35.78 -0.72
CA PRO A 111 -8.13 -36.16 -0.34
C PRO A 111 -7.68 -37.53 -0.89
N ASP A 112 -8.60 -38.38 -1.35
CA ASP A 112 -8.38 -39.82 -1.58
C ASP A 112 -8.40 -40.27 -3.06
N ALA A 113 -8.31 -39.34 -4.01
CA ALA A 113 -8.40 -39.63 -5.46
C ALA A 113 -7.07 -39.55 -6.19
#